data_AF-A0A5Q0UHY2-F1
#
_entry.id   AF-A0A5Q0UHY2-F1
#
_cell.length_a   1.000
_cell.length_b   1.000
_cell.length_c   1.000
_cell.angle_alpha   90.00
_cell.angle_beta   90.00
_cell.angle_gamma   90.00
#
_symmetry.space_group_name_H-M   'P 1'
#
loop_
_entity.id
_entity.type
_entity.pdbx_description
1 polymer ?
#
loop_
_entity_poly.entity_id
_entity_poly.type
_entity_poly.pdbx_seq_one_letter_code
_entity_poly.pdbx_strand_id
1 'polypeptide(L)'
;MSYSEKECLDGLRKAEAKLGHSPTIREYNDADFVPSSASTIVEKFGSWNEAKKQAGLSQNRQNSQIEPKPEDVNIPDDKSWSQLSPYQRYYYKNREEEKSRTKERTKKLKKWFKSYKSNFECEKCGEDHRACLDFHHTENKEASVTDLVSRKNTSKKRIKEEIEKCIVLCANCHRKEHHEHAN
;
A
#
# COMPACT_ATOMS: atom_id res chain seq x y z
N MET A 1 30.81 27.22 8.77
CA MET A 1 30.56 28.34 9.69
C MET A 1 29.47 27.91 10.66
N SER A 2 29.71 27.98 11.97
CA SER A 2 28.69 27.62 12.96
C SER A 2 27.87 28.87 13.30
N TYR A 3 26.57 28.84 13.04
CA TYR A 3 25.67 29.90 13.46
C TYR A 3 25.33 29.73 14.94
N SER A 4 25.19 30.85 15.64
CA SER A 4 24.70 30.90 17.00
C SER A 4 23.20 30.61 17.07
N GLU A 5 22.72 30.19 18.24
CA GLU A 5 21.30 29.99 18.49
C GLU A 5 20.48 31.25 18.19
N LYS A 6 21.00 32.43 18.57
CA LYS A 6 20.35 33.71 18.31
C LYS A 6 20.19 34.00 16.82
N GLU A 7 21.23 33.77 16.01
CA GLU A 7 21.18 33.98 14.56
C GLU A 7 20.16 33.07 13.88
N CYS A 8 20.04 31.81 14.33
CA CYS A 8 19.04 30.87 13.85
C CYS A 8 17.60 31.33 14.18
N LEU A 9 17.35 31.82 15.40
CA LEU A 9 16.02 32.32 15.79
C LEU A 9 15.66 33.63 15.07
N ASP A 10 16.64 34.51 14.86
CA ASP A 10 16.44 35.75 14.12
C ASP A 10 16.18 35.49 12.63
N GLY A 11 16.82 34.47 12.04
CA GLY A 11 16.50 33.96 10.70
C GLY A 11 15.03 33.55 10.57
N LEU A 12 14.52 32.79 11.54
CA LEU A 12 13.11 32.38 11.58
C LEU A 12 12.15 33.58 11.68
N ARG A 13 12.45 34.55 12.55
CA ARG A 13 11.61 35.77 12.70
C ARG A 13 11.60 36.61 11.43
N LYS A 14 12.75 36.77 10.77
CA LYS A 14 12.84 37.45 9.47
C LYS A 14 12.03 36.73 8.40
N ALA A 15 12.05 35.40 8.41
CA ALA A 15 11.26 34.61 7.49
C ALA A 15 9.76 34.78 7.72
N GLU A 16 9.30 34.78 8.97
CA GLU A 16 7.88 35.05 9.28
C GLU A 16 7.47 36.48 8.87
N ALA A 17 8.30 37.48 9.18
CA ALA A 17 8.03 38.86 8.78
C ALA A 17 7.93 39.05 7.26
N LYS A 18 8.73 38.30 6.48
CA LYS A 18 8.73 38.37 5.02
C LYS A 18 7.58 37.60 4.38
N LEU A 19 7.23 36.43 4.92
CA LEU A 19 6.18 35.57 4.37
C LEU A 19 4.77 35.93 4.89
N GLY A 20 4.68 36.69 5.99
CA GLY A 20 3.42 37.02 6.65
C GLY A 20 2.79 35.83 7.40
N HIS A 21 3.48 34.69 7.46
CA HIS A 21 3.09 33.51 8.20
C HIS A 21 4.33 32.72 8.64
N SER A 22 4.15 31.81 9.60
CA SER A 22 5.26 30.96 10.08
C SER A 22 5.80 30.07 8.94
N PRO A 23 7.12 30.12 8.63
CA PRO A 23 7.73 29.46 7.46
C PRO A 23 7.77 27.93 7.58
N THR A 24 7.40 27.20 6.54
CA THR A 24 7.75 25.76 6.42
C THR A 24 9.25 25.60 6.15
N ILE A 25 9.78 24.39 6.36
CA ILE A 25 11.18 24.08 6.01
C ILE A 25 11.45 24.40 4.53
N ARG A 26 10.51 24.06 3.64
CA ARG A 26 10.65 24.30 2.21
C ARG A 26 10.68 25.79 1.89
N GLU A 27 9.71 26.56 2.41
CA GLU A 27 9.67 28.02 2.18
C GLU A 27 10.89 28.73 2.76
N TYR A 28 11.44 28.23 3.87
CA TYR A 28 12.66 28.79 4.45
C TYR A 28 13.90 28.50 3.60
N ASN A 29 14.05 27.27 3.10
CA ASN A 29 15.18 26.87 2.25
C ASN A 29 15.14 27.48 0.84
N ASP A 30 13.93 27.65 0.28
CA ASP A 30 13.74 28.23 -1.05
C ASP A 30 13.95 29.76 -1.05
N ALA A 31 14.10 30.37 0.13
CA ALA A 31 14.32 31.79 0.29
C ALA A 31 15.75 32.08 0.80
N ASP A 32 16.28 33.23 0.41
CA ASP A 32 17.62 33.68 0.82
C ASP A 32 17.66 34.22 2.25
N PHE A 33 17.33 33.37 3.23
CA PHE A 33 17.47 33.67 4.65
C PHE A 33 18.84 33.23 5.19
N VAL A 34 19.20 33.72 6.38
CA VAL A 34 20.43 33.34 7.07
C VAL A 34 20.07 32.79 8.45
N PRO A 35 20.46 31.55 8.79
CA PRO A 35 21.16 30.56 7.95
C PRO A 35 20.34 30.17 6.71
N SER A 36 20.98 29.84 5.60
CA SER A 36 20.29 29.47 4.35
C SER A 36 19.69 28.07 4.36
N SER A 37 20.09 27.23 5.33
CA SER A 37 19.59 25.87 5.48
C SER A 37 18.83 25.72 6.79
N ALA A 38 17.58 25.29 6.69
CA ALA A 38 16.77 24.85 7.82
C ALA A 38 17.43 23.71 8.60
N SER A 39 18.26 22.88 7.96
CA SER A 39 18.99 21.81 8.64
C SER A 39 19.94 22.36 9.70
N THR A 40 20.57 23.52 9.45
CA THR A 40 21.42 24.20 10.43
C THR A 40 20.64 24.63 11.68
N ILE A 41 19.38 25.04 11.49
CA ILE A 41 18.49 25.39 12.60
C ILE A 41 18.04 24.13 13.34
N VAL A 42 17.72 23.04 12.62
CA VAL A 42 17.33 21.75 13.22
C VAL A 42 18.48 21.15 14.02
N GLU A 43 19.72 21.17 13.53
CA GLU A 43 20.90 20.68 14.25
C GLU A 43 21.12 21.41 15.59
N LYS A 44 20.75 22.69 15.66
CA LYS A 44 20.91 23.51 16.87
C LYS A 44 19.79 23.30 17.88
N PHE A 45 18.54 23.18 17.43
CA PHE A 45 17.37 23.14 18.30
C PHE A 45 16.72 21.75 18.41
N GLY A 46 17.31 20.73 17.77
CA GLY A 46 16.81 19.35 17.70
C GLY A 46 15.61 19.17 16.77
N SER A 47 14.72 20.15 16.66
CA SER A 47 13.60 20.13 15.70
C SER A 47 13.21 21.51 15.21
N TRP A 48 12.65 21.57 14.00
CA TRP A 48 12.13 22.80 13.40
C TRP A 48 11.01 23.43 14.23
N ASN A 49 10.15 22.60 14.82
CA ASN A 49 9.04 23.06 15.66
C ASN A 49 9.53 23.62 16.99
N GLU A 50 10.61 23.07 17.55
CA GLU A 50 11.24 23.61 18.76
C GLU A 50 11.91 24.96 18.47
N ALA A 51 12.62 25.08 17.34
CA ALA A 51 13.19 26.35 16.90
C ALA A 51 12.11 27.44 16.72
N LYS A 52 10.98 27.11 16.07
CA LYS A 52 9.83 28.01 15.94
C LYS A 52 9.25 28.43 17.28
N LYS A 53 9.09 27.47 18.20
CA LYS A 53 8.58 27.72 19.55
C LYS A 53 9.45 28.73 20.29
N GLN A 54 10.77 28.54 20.26
CA GLN A 54 11.72 29.44 20.89
C GLN A 54 11.83 30.79 20.19
N ALA A 55 11.62 30.84 18.88
CA ALA A 55 11.58 32.08 18.13
C ALA A 55 10.27 32.88 18.34
N GLY A 56 9.25 32.27 18.96
CA GLY A 56 7.94 32.88 19.24
C GLY A 56 6.93 32.77 18.10
N LEU A 57 7.22 31.91 17.11
CA LEU A 57 6.41 31.77 15.90
C LEU A 57 5.27 30.79 16.14
N SER A 58 4.14 31.01 15.47
CA SER A 58 3.03 30.05 15.50
C SER A 58 3.49 28.70 14.95
N GLN A 59 3.51 27.66 15.77
CA GLN A 59 3.75 26.31 15.28
C GLN A 59 2.62 25.98 14.30
N ASN A 60 2.98 25.54 13.10
CA ASN A 60 2.01 25.13 12.09
C ASN A 60 1.35 23.82 12.58
N ARG A 61 0.41 23.93 13.53
CA ARG A 61 -0.72 23.03 13.58
C ARG A 61 -1.45 23.35 12.29
N GLN A 62 -1.10 22.63 11.22
CA GLN A 62 -1.97 22.49 10.05
C GLN A 62 -3.38 22.47 10.60
N ASN A 63 -4.10 23.55 10.38
CA ASN A 63 -5.40 23.77 10.98
C ASN A 63 -6.29 22.75 10.29
N SER A 64 -6.30 21.55 10.85
CA SER A 64 -6.91 20.37 10.28
C SER A 64 -8.36 20.48 10.66
N GLN A 65 -9.03 21.52 10.17
CA GLN A 65 -10.47 21.53 10.16
C GLN A 65 -10.88 20.25 9.47
N ILE A 66 -11.54 19.40 10.26
CA ILE A 66 -11.94 18.09 9.83
C ILE A 66 -13.06 18.33 8.85
N GLU A 67 -12.83 18.07 7.57
CA GLU A 67 -13.88 18.13 6.57
C GLU A 67 -15.07 17.26 7.02
N PRO A 68 -16.31 17.71 6.77
CA PRO A 68 -17.50 16.95 7.13
C PRO A 68 -17.49 15.56 6.48
N LYS A 69 -18.17 14.60 7.10
CA LYS A 69 -18.27 13.23 6.58
C LYS A 69 -19.00 13.27 5.23
N PRO A 70 -18.41 12.72 4.14
CA PRO A 70 -19.13 12.53 2.89
C PRO A 70 -20.39 11.67 3.07
N GLU A 71 -21.42 11.91 2.27
CA GLU A 71 -22.71 11.21 2.37
C GLU A 71 -22.58 9.72 2.03
N ASP A 72 -21.72 9.40 1.07
CA ASP A 72 -21.44 8.06 0.54
C ASP A 72 -20.53 7.21 1.44
N VAL A 73 -19.97 7.78 2.50
CA VAL A 73 -19.07 7.08 3.43
C VAL A 73 -19.87 6.55 4.64
N ASN A 74 -19.93 5.22 4.75
CA ASN A 74 -20.52 4.53 5.88
C ASN A 74 -19.46 4.21 6.95
N ILE A 75 -19.71 4.66 8.19
CA ILE A 75 -18.89 4.37 9.37
C ILE A 75 -19.75 3.62 10.41
N PRO A 76 -19.15 2.74 11.23
CA PRO A 76 -19.86 2.07 12.33
C PRO A 76 -20.53 3.05 13.29
N ASP A 77 -21.69 2.68 13.85
CA ASP A 77 -22.49 3.55 14.72
C ASP A 77 -21.76 3.94 16.02
N ASP A 78 -20.80 3.13 16.47
CA ASP A 78 -19.93 3.41 17.63
C ASP A 78 -18.85 4.46 17.34
N LYS A 79 -18.72 4.93 16.09
CA LYS A 79 -17.63 5.83 15.67
C LYS A 79 -18.14 7.16 15.14
N SER A 80 -17.46 8.24 15.56
CA SER A 80 -17.70 9.58 15.06
C SER A 80 -16.60 10.04 14.09
N TRP A 81 -16.99 10.57 12.93
CA TRP A 81 -16.08 11.06 11.89
C TRP A 81 -15.07 12.10 12.39
N SER A 82 -15.52 13.01 13.26
CA SER A 82 -14.67 14.05 13.85
C SER A 82 -13.63 13.47 14.81
N GLN A 83 -13.93 12.32 15.44
CA GLN A 83 -13.04 11.65 16.38
C GLN A 83 -12.08 10.67 15.69
N LEU A 84 -12.28 10.35 14.41
CA LEU A 84 -11.38 9.48 13.65
C LEU A 84 -10.03 10.16 13.38
N SER A 85 -8.96 9.37 13.37
CA SER A 85 -7.66 9.85 12.89
C SER A 85 -7.68 10.14 11.38
N PRO A 86 -6.76 10.97 10.86
CA PRO A 86 -6.65 11.23 9.42
C PRO A 86 -6.54 9.93 8.59
N TYR A 87 -5.78 8.95 9.08
CA TYR A 87 -5.63 7.64 8.45
C TYR A 87 -6.95 6.85 8.44
N GLN A 88 -7.71 6.86 9.54
CA GLN A 88 -9.00 6.17 9.62
C GLN A 88 -10.01 6.79 8.64
N ARG A 89 -10.08 8.13 8.54
CA ARG A 89 -10.95 8.80 7.55
C ARG A 89 -10.57 8.44 6.13
N TYR A 90 -9.28 8.44 5.81
CA TYR A 90 -8.76 7.97 4.52
C TYR A 90 -9.18 6.52 4.24
N TYR A 91 -9.05 5.61 5.22
CA TYR A 91 -9.45 4.22 5.08
C TYR A 91 -10.94 4.08 4.75
N TYR A 92 -11.83 4.70 5.53
CA TYR A 92 -13.27 4.60 5.29
C TYR A 92 -13.69 5.20 3.95
N LYS A 93 -13.08 6.32 3.55
CA LYS A 93 -13.30 6.95 2.24
C LYS A 93 -12.94 6.03 1.08
N ASN A 94 -11.81 5.32 1.17
CA ASN A 94 -11.28 4.52 0.07
C ASN A 94 -11.70 3.04 0.13
N ARG A 95 -12.35 2.58 1.21
CA ARG A 95 -12.63 1.16 1.44
C ARG A 95 -13.48 0.53 0.34
N GLU A 96 -14.57 1.19 -0.06
CA GLU A 96 -15.48 0.64 -1.08
C GLU A 96 -14.84 0.64 -2.46
N GLU A 97 -14.11 1.70 -2.81
CA GLU A 97 -13.30 1.72 -4.03
C GLU A 97 -12.24 0.62 -4.04
N GLU A 98 -11.50 0.44 -2.95
CA GLU A 98 -10.46 -0.59 -2.84
C GLU A 98 -11.04 -2.01 -2.93
N LYS A 99 -12.21 -2.24 -2.32
CA LYS A 99 -12.99 -3.48 -2.48
C LYS A 99 -13.37 -3.71 -3.94
N SER A 100 -13.88 -2.68 -4.63
CA SER A 100 -14.28 -2.75 -6.04
C SER A 100 -13.08 -3.05 -6.95
N ARG A 101 -11.98 -2.30 -6.78
CA ARG A 101 -10.71 -2.50 -7.50
C ARG A 101 -10.17 -3.90 -7.28
N THR A 102 -10.18 -4.39 -6.04
CA THR A 102 -9.76 -5.76 -5.72
C THR A 102 -10.62 -6.79 -6.41
N LYS A 103 -11.96 -6.64 -6.38
CA LYS A 103 -12.92 -7.53 -7.05
C LYS A 103 -12.67 -7.58 -8.55
N GLU A 104 -12.50 -6.43 -9.19
CA GLU A 104 -12.25 -6.33 -10.63
C GLU A 104 -10.90 -6.94 -11.01
N ARG A 105 -9.85 -6.70 -10.21
CA ARG A 105 -8.54 -7.34 -10.39
C ARG A 105 -8.64 -8.87 -10.31
N THR A 106 -9.32 -9.40 -9.28
CA THR A 106 -9.52 -10.85 -9.13
C THR A 106 -10.33 -11.43 -10.30
N LYS A 107 -11.35 -10.72 -10.78
CA LYS A 107 -12.14 -11.13 -11.96
C LYS A 107 -11.26 -11.23 -13.21
N LYS A 108 -10.44 -10.21 -13.47
CA LYS A 108 -9.48 -10.20 -14.59
C LYS A 108 -8.46 -11.33 -14.47
N LEU A 109 -7.94 -11.59 -13.27
CA LEU A 109 -7.00 -12.67 -13.01
C LEU A 109 -7.62 -14.05 -13.27
N LYS A 110 -8.85 -14.28 -12.78
CA LYS A 110 -9.60 -15.52 -13.05
C LYS A 110 -9.87 -15.72 -14.54
N LYS A 111 -10.24 -14.66 -15.26
CA LYS A 111 -10.44 -14.72 -16.72
C LYS A 111 -9.16 -15.10 -17.44
N TRP A 112 -8.05 -14.45 -17.11
CA TRP A 112 -6.74 -14.77 -17.66
C TRP A 112 -6.33 -16.22 -17.36
N PHE A 113 -6.51 -16.69 -16.13
CA PHE A 113 -6.15 -18.06 -15.74
C PHE A 113 -6.97 -19.12 -16.49
N LYS A 114 -8.27 -18.88 -16.71
CA LYS A 114 -9.11 -19.76 -17.53
C LYS A 114 -8.60 -19.89 -18.97
N SER A 115 -8.20 -18.79 -19.59
CA SER A 115 -7.58 -18.82 -20.92
C SER A 115 -6.23 -19.52 -20.89
N TYR A 116 -5.42 -19.27 -19.87
CA TYR A 116 -4.10 -19.89 -19.72
C TYR A 116 -4.18 -21.42 -19.57
N LYS A 117 -5.17 -21.94 -18.83
CA LYS A 117 -5.42 -23.39 -18.71
C LYS A 117 -5.73 -24.09 -20.03
N SER A 118 -6.16 -23.37 -21.06
CA SER A 118 -6.50 -23.98 -22.37
C SER A 118 -5.26 -24.33 -23.20
N ASN A 119 -4.06 -23.97 -22.74
CA ASN A 119 -2.79 -24.28 -23.40
C ASN A 119 -2.17 -25.60 -22.91
N PHE A 120 -2.85 -26.32 -22.03
CA PHE A 120 -2.35 -27.54 -21.42
C PHE A 120 -3.29 -28.70 -21.72
N GLU A 121 -2.72 -29.89 -21.64
CA GLU A 121 -3.41 -31.17 -21.72
C GLU A 121 -2.91 -32.05 -20.59
N CYS A 122 -3.65 -33.12 -20.28
CA CYS A 122 -3.25 -34.09 -19.28
C CYS A 122 -2.05 -34.90 -19.80
N GLU A 123 -0.92 -34.85 -19.10
CA GLU A 123 0.30 -35.58 -19.49
C GLU A 123 0.11 -37.10 -19.52
N LYS A 124 -0.87 -37.65 -18.77
CA LYS A 124 -1.14 -39.10 -18.74
C LYS A 124 -2.12 -39.61 -19.79
N CYS A 125 -3.11 -38.82 -20.19
CA CYS A 125 -4.22 -39.32 -21.03
C CYS A 125 -4.61 -38.41 -22.19
N GLY A 126 -3.96 -37.25 -22.35
CA GLY A 126 -4.22 -36.32 -23.46
C GLY A 126 -5.54 -35.55 -23.38
N GLU A 127 -6.29 -35.66 -22.28
CA GLU A 127 -7.47 -34.81 -22.05
C GLU A 127 -7.08 -33.33 -22.10
N ASP A 128 -7.71 -32.54 -22.96
CA ASP A 128 -7.39 -31.14 -23.22
C ASP A 128 -8.46 -30.18 -22.68
N HIS A 129 -9.59 -30.70 -22.20
CA HIS A 129 -10.67 -29.87 -21.76
C HIS A 129 -10.30 -29.16 -20.45
N ARG A 130 -10.08 -27.84 -20.53
CA ARG A 130 -9.63 -26.96 -19.43
C ARG A 130 -10.35 -27.15 -18.08
N ALA A 131 -11.61 -27.57 -18.09
CA ALA A 131 -12.41 -27.76 -16.86
C ALA A 131 -12.06 -29.06 -16.14
N CYS A 132 -11.45 -30.00 -16.87
CA CYS A 132 -11.03 -31.30 -16.37
C CYS A 132 -9.59 -31.28 -15.86
N LEU A 133 -8.80 -30.24 -16.17
CA LEU A 133 -7.37 -30.14 -15.82
C LEU A 133 -7.14 -29.57 -14.43
N ASP A 134 -6.24 -30.20 -13.69
CA ASP A 134 -5.73 -29.83 -12.38
C ASP A 134 -4.18 -29.83 -12.36
N PHE A 135 -3.62 -29.09 -11.41
CA PHE A 135 -2.18 -28.94 -11.23
C PHE A 135 -1.74 -29.75 -10.02
N HIS A 136 -1.03 -30.85 -10.28
CA HIS A 136 -0.51 -31.76 -9.27
C HIS A 136 0.87 -31.29 -8.78
N HIS A 137 1.02 -31.10 -7.47
CA HIS A 137 2.34 -30.81 -6.89
C HIS A 137 3.07 -32.11 -6.59
N THR A 138 4.34 -32.20 -6.96
CA THR A 138 5.22 -33.34 -6.64
C THR A 138 5.75 -33.29 -5.21
N GLU A 139 5.75 -32.11 -4.59
CA GLU A 139 6.11 -31.92 -3.18
C GLU A 139 4.87 -31.79 -2.30
N ASN A 140 5.01 -32.18 -1.02
CA ASN A 140 3.94 -32.31 -0.03
C ASN A 140 3.40 -30.94 0.44
N LYS A 141 2.76 -30.21 -0.47
CA LYS A 141 2.27 -28.84 -0.25
C LYS A 141 0.78 -28.75 -0.59
N GLU A 142 -0.01 -28.32 0.38
CA GLU A 142 -1.48 -28.36 0.27
C GLU A 142 -2.12 -27.19 -0.50
N ALA A 143 -1.36 -26.15 -0.84
CA ALA A 143 -1.96 -24.97 -1.50
C ALA A 143 -2.07 -25.17 -3.02
N SER A 144 -3.28 -25.37 -3.53
CA SER A 144 -3.50 -25.53 -4.97
C SER A 144 -3.27 -24.23 -5.74
N VAL A 145 -2.91 -24.34 -7.03
CA VAL A 145 -2.86 -23.18 -7.94
C VAL A 145 -4.21 -22.45 -8.01
N THR A 146 -5.32 -23.20 -7.84
CA THR A 146 -6.68 -22.64 -7.78
C THR A 146 -6.88 -21.74 -6.56
N ASP A 147 -6.28 -22.09 -5.42
CA ASP A 147 -6.29 -21.25 -4.22
C ASP A 147 -5.47 -19.98 -4.42
N LEU A 148 -4.32 -20.07 -5.08
CA LEU A 148 -3.49 -18.90 -5.41
C LEU A 148 -4.24 -17.89 -6.26
N VAL A 149 -5.03 -18.34 -7.24
CA VAL A 149 -5.87 -17.45 -8.09
C VAL A 149 -6.99 -16.78 -7.28
N SER A 150 -7.46 -17.43 -6.22
CA SER A 150 -8.57 -16.94 -5.38
C SER A 150 -8.10 -16.07 -4.21
N ARG A 151 -6.83 -16.17 -3.81
CA ARG A 151 -6.24 -15.33 -2.74
C ARG A 151 -6.12 -13.87 -3.17
N LYS A 152 -6.38 -12.96 -2.21
CA LYS A 152 -6.17 -11.53 -2.40
C LYS A 152 -4.66 -11.29 -2.53
N ASN A 153 -4.25 -10.63 -3.62
CA ASN A 153 -2.89 -10.17 -3.89
C ASN A 153 -1.89 -11.09 -4.63
N THR A 154 -2.38 -12.05 -5.40
CA THR A 154 -1.52 -12.87 -6.26
C THR A 154 -1.22 -12.19 -7.61
N SER A 155 0.03 -12.32 -8.09
CA SER A 155 0.46 -11.85 -9.40
C SER A 155 0.42 -12.96 -10.45
N LYS A 156 0.30 -12.60 -11.73
CA LYS A 156 0.40 -13.57 -12.84
C LYS A 156 1.75 -14.32 -12.83
N LYS A 157 2.84 -13.63 -12.45
CA LYS A 157 4.18 -14.19 -12.36
C LYS A 157 4.24 -15.34 -11.35
N ARG A 158 3.73 -15.10 -10.14
CA ARG A 158 3.69 -16.11 -9.07
C ARG A 158 2.86 -17.34 -9.45
N ILE A 159 1.77 -17.16 -10.20
CA ILE A 159 0.95 -18.28 -10.68
C ILE A 159 1.74 -19.12 -11.68
N LYS A 160 2.49 -18.50 -12.60
CA LYS A 160 3.35 -19.23 -13.55
C LYS A 160 4.45 -20.00 -12.83
N GLU A 161 5.15 -19.36 -11.90
CA GLU A 161 6.21 -19.98 -11.09
C GLU A 161 5.72 -21.19 -10.28
N GLU A 162 4.46 -21.20 -9.83
CA GLU A 162 3.90 -22.38 -9.15
C GLU A 162 3.48 -23.47 -10.16
N ILE A 163 2.91 -23.09 -11.31
CA ILE A 163 2.54 -24.05 -12.36
C ILE A 163 3.75 -24.78 -12.92
N GLU A 164 4.90 -24.12 -13.05
CA GLU A 164 6.15 -24.74 -13.50
C GLU A 164 6.64 -25.87 -12.57
N LYS A 165 6.16 -25.90 -11.33
CA LYS A 165 6.47 -26.96 -10.36
C LYS A 165 5.40 -28.05 -10.31
N CYS A 166 4.35 -27.91 -11.12
CA CYS A 166 3.21 -28.81 -11.12
C CYS A 166 3.20 -29.67 -12.39
N ILE A 167 2.74 -30.90 -12.25
CA ILE A 167 2.39 -31.76 -13.38
C ILE A 167 0.93 -31.48 -13.73
N VAL A 168 0.62 -31.31 -15.02
CA VAL A 168 -0.75 -31.08 -15.45
C VAL A 168 -1.46 -32.40 -15.68
N LEU A 169 -2.48 -32.67 -14.86
CA LEU A 169 -3.24 -33.92 -14.89
C LEU A 169 -4.74 -33.62 -14.95
N CYS A 170 -5.51 -34.45 -15.65
CA CYS A 170 -6.96 -34.39 -15.53
C CYS A 170 -7.40 -34.84 -14.13
N ALA A 171 -8.59 -34.42 -13.68
CA ALA A 171 -9.11 -34.73 -12.34
C ALA A 171 -9.11 -36.23 -12.02
N ASN A 172 -9.28 -37.09 -13.02
CA ASN A 172 -9.23 -38.54 -12.84
C ASN A 172 -7.79 -39.06 -12.69
N CYS A 173 -6.87 -38.64 -13.56
CA CYS A 173 -5.45 -38.99 -13.44
C CYS A 173 -4.84 -38.44 -12.14
N HIS A 174 -5.21 -37.22 -11.76
CA HIS A 174 -4.80 -36.60 -10.52
C HIS A 174 -5.24 -37.40 -9.28
N ARG A 175 -6.50 -37.86 -9.23
CA ARG A 175 -6.99 -38.72 -8.15
C ARG A 175 -6.28 -40.07 -8.09
N LYS A 176 -5.97 -40.66 -9.26
CA LYS A 176 -5.20 -41.92 -9.32
C LYS A 176 -3.80 -41.75 -8.75
N GLU A 177 -3.11 -40.65 -9.10
CA GLU A 177 -1.78 -40.36 -8.54
C GLU A 177 -1.79 -40.22 -7.02
N HIS A 178 -2.74 -39.47 -6.47
CA HIS A 178 -2.88 -39.37 -5.01
C HIS A 178 -3.16 -40.72 -4.35
N HIS A 179 -3.87 -41.64 -5.02
CA HIS A 179 -4.12 -42.98 -4.50
C HIS A 179 -2.90 -43.92 -4.63
N GLU A 180 -2.13 -43.81 -5.72
CA GLU A 180 -0.93 -44.60 -5.97
C GLU A 180 0.21 -44.21 -5.02
N HIS A 181 0.36 -42.92 -4.72
CA HIS A 181 1.39 -42.40 -3.81
C HIS A 181 1.00 -42.37 -2.32
N ALA A 182 -0.24 -42.75 -1.98
CA ALA A 182 -0.70 -42.88 -0.59
C ALA A 182 -0.58 -44.31 -0.03
N ASN A 183 -0.15 -45.28 -0.84
CA ASN A 183 0.21 -46.65 -0.43
C ASN A 183 1.72 -46.83 -0.36
#